data_AF-A0A1F3MSL4-F1
#
_entry.id   AF-A0A1F3MSL4-F1
#
_cell.length_a   1.000
_cell.length_b   1.000
_cell.length_c   1.000
_cell.angle_alpha   90.00
_cell.angle_beta   90.00
_cell.angle_gamma   90.00
#
_symmetry.space_group_name_H-M   'P 1'
#
loop_
_entity.id
_entity.type
_entity.pdbx_description
1 polymer ?
#
loop_
_entity_poly.entity_id
_entity_poly.type
_entity_poly.pdbx_seq_one_letter_code
_entity_poly.pdbx_strand_id
1 'polypeptide(L)' 'MTLGYFIPRFFRLRKKQAISIAFEIGIHNGTLAIYIALTVIGSSIMSITPVIYSLIMFFTAAAFGYLINIGRKTEND' A
#
# COMPACT_ATOMS: atom_id res chain seq x y z
N MET A 1 4.39 1.20 -1.34
CA MET A 1 4.72 -0.21 -1.63
C MET A 1 6.23 -0.47 -1.73
N THR A 2 6.92 0.06 -2.73
CA THR A 2 8.34 -0.24 -3.01
C THR A 2 9.27 -0.05 -1.81
N LEU A 3 9.26 1.14 -1.19
CA LEU A 3 10.06 1.42 -0.01
C LEU A 3 9.71 0.49 1.17
N GLY A 4 8.42 0.19 1.37
CA GLY A 4 7.96 -0.73 2.41
C GLY A 4 8.39 -2.18 2.20
N TYR A 5 8.83 -2.57 1.01
CA TYR A 5 9.40 -3.90 0.73
C TYR A 5 10.93 -3.91 0.83
N PHE A 6 11.58 -2.92 0.21
CA PHE A 6 13.05 -2.86 0.14
C PHE A 6 13.70 -2.54 1.48
N ILE A 7 13.08 -1.68 2.31
CA ILE A 7 13.62 -1.33 3.63
C ILE A 7 13.69 -2.57 4.54
N PRO A 8 12.61 -3.34 4.78
CA PRO A 8 12.70 -4.58 5.56
C PRO A 8 13.68 -5.60 4.98
N ARG A 9 13.81 -5.64 3.65
CA ARG A 9 14.75 -6.55 2.99
C ARG A 9 16.20 -6.15 3.25
N PHE A 10 16.51 -4.87 3.34
CA PHE A 10 17.81 -4.36 3.76
C PHE A 10 18.17 -4.78 5.19
N PHE A 11 17.18 -4.77 6.09
CA PHE A 11 17.30 -5.30 7.46
C PHE A 11 17.23 -6.85 7.55
N ARG A 12 17.35 -7.56 6.43
CA ARG A 12 17.34 -9.04 6.36
C ARG A 12 16.08 -9.71 6.92
N LEU A 13 14.93 -9.01 6.96
CA LEU A 13 13.64 -9.61 7.34
C LEU A 13 13.17 -10.65 6.32
N ARG A 14 12.36 -11.63 6.76
CA ARG A 14 11.85 -12.69 5.87
C ARG A 14 11.00 -12.09 4.75
N LYS A 15 11.06 -12.67 3.54
CA LYS A 15 10.31 -12.21 2.34
C LYS A 15 8.82 -12.01 2.66
N LYS A 16 8.19 -12.94 3.37
CA LYS A 16 6.79 -12.83 3.81
C LYS A 16 6.53 -11.60 4.70
N GLN A 17 7.41 -11.30 5.65
CA GLN A 17 7.28 -10.12 6.53
C GLN A 17 7.49 -8.82 5.75
N ALA A 18 8.49 -8.77 4.85
CA ALA A 18 8.72 -7.61 4.00
C ALA A 18 7.50 -7.31 3.10
N ILE A 19 6.82 -8.34 2.59
CA ILE A 19 5.59 -8.19 1.81
C ILE A 19 4.46 -7.64 2.68
N SER A 20 4.24 -8.21 3.87
CA SER A 20 3.23 -7.71 4.81
C SER A 20 3.46 -6.25 5.17
N ILE A 21 4.70 -5.88 5.53
CA ILE A 21 5.07 -4.49 5.85
C ILE A 21 4.84 -3.56 4.65
N ALA A 22 5.17 -4.00 3.43
CA ALA A 22 4.92 -3.21 2.23
C ALA A 22 3.44 -2.89 2.06
N PHE A 23 2.56 -3.88 2.23
CA PHE A 23 1.11 -3.71 2.14
C PHE A 23 0.57 -2.85 3.28
N GLU A 24 1.02 -3.04 4.51
CA GLU A 24 0.56 -2.28 5.67
C GLU A 24 0.93 -0.79 5.58
N ILE A 25 2.12 -0.48 5.04
CA ILE A 25 2.54 0.91 4.81
C ILE A 25 1.84 1.52 3.59
N GLY A 26 1.56 0.73 2.54
CA GLY A 26 1.04 1.30 1.30
C GLY A 26 -0.48 1.22 1.12
N ILE A 27 -1.20 0.48 1.96
CA ILE A 27 -2.67 0.44 1.98
C ILE A 27 -3.12 1.19 3.23
N HIS A 28 -3.57 2.43 3.05
CA HIS A 28 -4.13 3.24 4.13
C HIS A 28 -5.66 3.16 4.18
N ASN A 29 -6.23 3.49 5.35
CA ASN A 29 -7.68 3.59 5.51
C ASN A 29 -8.22 4.89 4.86
N GLY A 30 -8.60 4.78 3.60
CA GLY A 30 -9.19 5.85 2.82
C GLY A 30 -10.44 6.47 3.43
N THR A 31 -11.36 5.63 3.88
CA THR A 31 -12.65 6.06 4.45
C THR A 31 -12.44 6.93 5.69
N LEU A 32 -11.53 6.54 6.58
CA LEU A 32 -11.18 7.33 7.75
C LEU A 32 -10.56 8.68 7.35
N ALA A 33 -9.66 8.69 6.36
CA ALA A 33 -9.04 9.94 5.88
C ALA A 33 -10.06 10.89 5.25
N ILE A 34 -11.02 10.36 4.46
CA ILE A 34 -12.14 11.13 3.90
C ILE A 34 -13.02 11.69 5.03
N TYR A 35 -13.37 10.86 6.02
CA TYR A 35 -14.14 11.28 7.17
C TYR A 35 -13.46 12.43 7.93
N ILE A 36 -12.15 12.34 8.17
CA ILE A 36 -11.39 13.42 8.81
C ILE A 36 -11.44 14.70 7.95
N ALA A 37 -11.23 14.61 6.64
CA ALA A 37 -11.28 15.77 5.76
C ALA A 37 -12.64 16.48 5.76
N LEU A 38 -13.73 15.71 5.74
CA LEU A 38 -15.09 16.24 5.67
C LEU A 38 -15.65 16.69 7.02
N THR A 39 -15.45 15.89 8.07
CA THR A 39 -16.13 16.07 9.35
C THR A 39 -15.27 16.73 10.40
N VAL A 40 -13.97 16.41 10.46
CA VAL A 40 -13.06 17.01 11.46
C VAL A 40 -12.50 18.33 10.95
N ILE A 41 -12.05 18.36 9.69
CA ILE A 41 -11.45 19.55 9.07
C ILE A 41 -12.52 20.45 8.43
N GLY A 42 -13.63 19.87 7.96
CA GLY A 42 -14.73 20.64 7.35
C GLY A 42 -14.46 21.09 5.92
N SER A 43 -13.51 20.47 5.20
CA SER A 43 -13.13 20.88 3.85
C SER A 43 -13.34 19.77 2.83
N SER A 44 -14.34 19.94 1.96
CA SER A 44 -14.60 19.02 0.85
C SER A 44 -13.44 18.98 -0.16
N ILE A 45 -12.75 20.11 -0.39
CA ILE A 45 -11.59 20.17 -1.28
C ILE A 45 -10.47 19.23 -0.77
N MET A 46 -10.25 19.17 0.54
CA MET A 46 -9.21 18.30 1.12
C MET A 46 -9.57 16.81 1.00
N SER A 47 -10.84 16.45 0.81
CA SER A 47 -11.27 15.04 0.63
C SER A 47 -10.88 14.46 -0.73
N ILE A 48 -10.54 15.30 -1.71
CA ILE A 48 -10.16 14.86 -3.07
C ILE A 48 -8.90 13.99 -3.02
N THR A 49 -7.90 14.37 -2.21
CA THR A 49 -6.64 13.64 -2.08
C THR A 49 -6.84 12.20 -1.57
N PRO A 50 -7.47 11.95 -0.41
CA PRO A 50 -7.70 10.59 0.07
C PRO A 50 -8.61 9.79 -0.87
N VAL A 51 -9.63 10.40 -1.51
CA VAL A 51 -10.46 9.70 -2.50
C VAL A 51 -9.62 9.15 -3.66
N ILE A 52 -8.81 10.00 -4.29
CA ILE A 52 -8.00 9.60 -5.45
C ILE A 52 -6.96 8.57 -5.01
N TYR A 53 -6.28 8.82 -3.89
CA TYR A 53 -5.31 7.89 -3.34
C TYR A 53 -5.93 6.52 -3.08
N SER A 54 -7.13 6.48 -2.49
CA SER A 54 -7.83 5.24 -2.17
C SER A 54 -8.27 4.42 -3.36
N LEU A 55 -8.50 5.03 -4.51
CA LEU A 55 -8.72 4.30 -5.75
C LEU A 55 -7.40 3.75 -6.30
N ILE A 56 -6.37 4.59 -6.39
CA ILE A 56 -5.08 4.23 -6.99
C ILE A 56 -4.34 3.16 -6.16
N MET A 57 -4.48 3.18 -4.84
CA MET A 57 -3.81 2.21 -3.96
C MET A 57 -4.19 0.76 -4.26
N PHE A 58 -5.43 0.47 -4.68
CA PHE A 58 -5.83 -0.90 -5.05
C PHE A 58 -5.14 -1.39 -6.32
N PHE A 59 -5.01 -0.54 -7.34
CA PHE A 59 -4.31 -0.89 -8.58
C PHE A 59 -2.82 -1.11 -8.33
N THR A 60 -2.20 -0.23 -7.55
CA THR A 60 -0.76 -0.37 -7.21
C THR A 60 -0.50 -1.58 -6.30
N ALA A 61 -1.41 -1.89 -5.37
CA ALA A 61 -1.39 -3.09 -4.55
C ALA A 61 -1.52 -4.37 -5.40
N ALA A 62 -2.44 -4.40 -6.35
CA ALA A 62 -2.63 -5.52 -7.28
C ALA A 62 -1.39 -5.73 -8.16
N ALA A 63 -0.85 -4.66 -8.75
CA ALA A 63 0.37 -4.71 -9.55
C ALA A 63 1.57 -5.23 -8.73
N PHE A 64 1.75 -4.73 -7.51
CA PHE A 64 2.81 -5.17 -6.61
C PHE A 64 2.65 -6.64 -6.20
N GLY A 65 1.43 -7.06 -5.84
CA GLY A 65 1.14 -8.46 -5.52
C GLY A 65 1.40 -9.41 -6.70
N TYR A 66 1.03 -8.98 -7.92
CA TYR A 66 1.30 -9.73 -9.14
C TYR A 66 2.81 -9.90 -9.41
N LEU A 67 3.58 -8.80 -9.30
CA LEU A 67 5.04 -8.83 -9.47
C LEU A 67 5.73 -9.78 -8.48
N ILE A 68 5.32 -9.76 -7.22
CA ILE A 68 5.86 -10.68 -6.21
C ILE A 68 5.50 -12.13 -6.52
N ASN A 69 4.28 -12.38 -7.00
CA ASN A 69 3.84 -13.73 -7.31
C ASN A 69 4.64 -14.34 -8.47
N ILE A 70 4.95 -13.55 -9.51
CA ILE A 70 5.82 -13.99 -10.61
C ILE A 70 7.20 -14.39 -10.07
N GLY A 71 7.82 -13.55 -9.23
CA GLY A 71 9.12 -13.84 -8.63
C GLY A 71 9.12 -14.96 -7.58
N ARG A 72 7.96 -15.59 -7.31
CA ARG A 72 7.85 -16.81 -6.50
C ARG A 72 7.77 -18.07 -7.37
N LYS A 73 7.30 -17.93 -8.61
CA LYS A 73 7.17 -19.05 -9.56
C LYS A 73 8.54 -19.54 -10.05
N THR A 74 9.49 -18.63 -10.23
CA THR A 74 10.87 -18.93 -10.67
C THR A 74 11.79 -19.53 -9.60
N GLU A 75 11.37 -19.59 -8.33
CA GLU A 75 12.17 -20.15 -7.22
C GLU A 75 11.81 -21.63 -6.96
N ASN A 76 10.81 -22.15 -7.66
CA ASN A 76 10.17 -23.44 -7.37
C ASN A 76 10.08 -24.37 -8.60
N ASP A 77 10.81 -24.01 -9.67
CA ASP A 77 11.11 -24.79 -10.89
C ASP A 77 12.63 -25.05 -10.92
#